data_AF-A0A367R4F9-F1
#
_entry.id   AF-A0A367R4F9-F1
#
_cell.length_a   1.000
_cell.length_b   1.000
_cell.length_c   1.000
_cell.angle_alpha   90.00
_cell.angle_beta   90.00
_cell.angle_gamma   90.00
#
_symmetry.space_group_name_H-M   'P 1'
#
loop_
_entity.id
_entity.type
_entity.pdbx_description
1 polymer ?
#
loop_
_entity_poly.entity_id
_entity_poly.type
_entity_poly.pdbx_seq_one_letter_code
_entity_poly.pdbx_strand_id
1 'polypeptide(L)' 'MNDLRFTAPPSDLERWEWFFKEMEKRGLITIFESSKQYPNRGDSKLKRQYFKVKLNAQNSD' A
#
# COMPACT_ATOMS: atom_id res chain seq x y z
N MET A 1 12.95 5.16 -0.64
CA MET A 1 12.05 4.00 -0.41
C MET A 1 11.02 4.47 0.60
N ASN A 2 9.74 4.27 0.33
CA ASN A 2 8.64 4.81 1.13
C ASN A 2 7.89 3.65 1.79
N ASP A 3 7.85 3.65 3.12
CA ASP A 3 7.07 2.71 3.91
C ASP A 3 5.71 3.35 4.21
N LEU A 4 4.65 2.80 3.63
CA LEU A 4 3.27 3.26 3.78
C LEU A 4 2.51 2.31 4.70
N ARG A 5 1.75 2.88 5.64
CA ARG A 5 0.87 2.13 6.54
C ARG A 5 -0.54 2.69 6.49
N PHE A 6 -1.48 1.84 6.09
CA PHE A 6 -2.90 2.18 6.07
C PHE A 6 -3.61 1.55 7.25
N THR A 7 -4.59 2.27 7.83
CA THR A 7 -5.55 1.73 8.80
C THR A 7 -6.94 2.12 8.31
N ALA A 8 -7.71 1.15 7.84
CA ALA A 8 -8.99 1.39 7.17
C ALA A 8 -9.88 0.13 7.27
N PRO A 9 -11.16 0.21 6.86
CA PRO A 9 -11.98 -0.97 6.63
C PRO A 9 -11.31 -1.94 5.64
N PRO A 10 -11.53 -3.26 5.76
CA PRO A 10 -10.93 -4.26 4.87
C PRO A 10 -11.13 -3.96 3.37
N SER A 11 -12.33 -3.52 2.99
CA SER A 11 -12.68 -3.20 1.60
C SER A 11 -11.91 -1.99 1.05
N ASP A 12 -11.59 -1.00 1.88
CA ASP A 12 -10.79 0.14 1.46
C ASP A 12 -9.31 -0.23 1.33
N LEU A 13 -8.80 -1.13 2.18
CA LEU A 13 -7.44 -1.67 2.04
C LEU A 13 -7.29 -2.46 0.74
N GLU A 14 -8.29 -3.27 0.36
CA GLU A 14 -8.31 -3.95 -0.94
C GLU A 14 -8.25 -2.97 -2.12
N ARG A 15 -8.94 -1.83 -2.02
CA ARG A 15 -8.90 -0.77 -3.04
C ARG A 15 -7.52 -0.10 -3.13
N TRP A 16 -6.87 0.16 -2.00
CA TRP A 16 -5.50 0.67 -1.98
C TRP A 16 -4.49 -0.31 -2.58
N GLU A 17 -4.62 -1.60 -2.27
CA GLU A 17 -3.78 -2.64 -2.86
C GLU A 17 -3.98 -2.72 -4.38
N TRP A 18 -5.23 -2.69 -4.86
CA TRP A 18 -5.54 -2.62 -6.28
C TRP A 18 -4.90 -1.39 -6.93
N PHE A 19 -5.05 -0.22 -6.31
CA PHE A 19 -4.51 1.03 -6.83
C PHE A 19 -2.98 0.98 -6.97
N PHE A 20 -2.25 0.50 -5.96
CA PHE A 20 -0.80 0.36 -6.06
C PHE A 20 -0.37 -0.64 -7.12
N LYS A 21 -1.08 -1.76 -7.26
CA LYS A 21 -0.82 -2.71 -8.36
C LYS A 21 -1.04 -2.08 -9.74
N GLU A 22 -2.05 -1.24 -9.89
CA GLU A 22 -2.26 -0.48 -11.13
C GLU A 22 -1.17 0.56 -11.39
N MET A 23 -0.69 1.25 -10.34
CA MET A 23 0.45 2.16 -10.46
C MET A 23 1.74 1.43 -10.86
N GLU A 24 1.99 0.25 -10.29
CA GLU A 24 3.15 -0.57 -10.62
C GLU A 24 3.10 -1.08 -12.07
N LYS A 25 1.93 -1.56 -12.53
CA LYS A 25 1.73 -1.93 -13.94
C LYS A 25 2.02 -0.79 -14.92
N ARG A 26 1.72 0.45 -14.51
CA ARG A 26 1.99 1.67 -15.30
C ARG A 26 3.44 2.16 -15.16
N GLY A 27 4.27 1.45 -14.39
CA GLY A 27 5.67 1.81 -14.16
C GLY A 27 5.87 3.02 -13.25
N LEU A 28 4.83 3.53 -12.58
CA LEU A 28 4.90 4.72 -11.73
C LEU A 28 5.56 4.45 -10.39
N ILE A 29 5.44 3.21 -9.90
CA ILE A 29 6.07 2.75 -8.66
C ILE A 29 6.63 1.35 -8.85
N THR A 30 7.48 0.93 -7.92
CA THR A 30 7.85 -0.47 -7.70
C THR A 30 7.44 -0.86 -6.29
N ILE A 31 6.71 -1.97 -6.17
CA ILE A 31 6.29 -2.57 -4.90
C ILE A 31 7.34 -3.61 -4.50
N PHE A 32 7.95 -3.42 -3.33
CA PHE A 32 8.94 -4.35 -2.77
C PHE A 32 8.30 -5.33 -1.80
N GLU A 33 7.32 -4.84 -1.04
CA GLU A 33 6.65 -5.62 -0.01
C GLU A 33 5.20 -5.15 0.14
N SER A 34 4.31 -6.11 0.34
CA SER A 34 2.93 -5.86 0.77
C SER A 34 2.59 -6.87 1.86
N SER A 35 2.17 -6.39 3.02
CA SER A 35 1.69 -7.28 4.07
C SER A 35 0.30 -7.81 3.73
N LYS A 36 -0.07 -8.94 4.35
CA LYS A 36 -1.49 -9.29 4.49
C LYS A 36 -2.20 -8.25 5.38
N GLN A 37 -3.52 -8.17 5.28
CA GLN A 37 -4.31 -7.40 6.22
C GLN A 37 -4.24 -8.04 7.62
N TYR A 38 -4.02 -7.23 8.65
CA TYR A 38 -3.96 -7.70 10.03
C TYR A 38 -4.77 -6.80 10.98
N PRO A 39 -5.23 -7.33 12.14
CA PRO A 39 -6.04 -6.57 13.08
C PRO A 39 -5.38 -5.26 13.53
N ASN A 40 -6.19 -4.21 13.68
CA ASN A 40 -5.80 -3.03 14.43
C ASN A 40 -5.75 -3.36 15.93
N ARG A 41 -5.10 -2.52 16.75
CA ARG A 41 -5.03 -2.75 18.20
C ARG A 41 -6.40 -2.53 18.87
N GLY A 42 -6.68 -3.30 19.91
CA GLY A 42 -7.94 -3.26 20.67
C GLY A 42 -9.13 -3.81 19.87
N ASP A 43 -10.34 -3.40 20.23
CA ASP A 43 -11.60 -3.92 19.64
C ASP A 43 -12.00 -3.22 18.33
N SER A 44 -11.05 -2.53 17.68
CA SER A 44 -11.32 -1.81 16.43
C SER A 44 -11.63 -2.80 15.29
N LYS A 45 -12.75 -2.56 14.60
CA LYS A 45 -13.11 -3.31 13.36
C LYS A 45 -12.22 -2.99 12.16
N LEU A 46 -11.35 -1.99 12.28
CA LEU A 46 -10.41 -1.61 11.23
C LEU A 46 -9.28 -2.63 11.12
N LYS A 47 -8.72 -2.74 9.92
CA LYS A 47 -7.52 -3.53 9.65
C LYS A 47 -6.37 -2.61 9.31
N ARG A 48 -5.18 -3.18 9.26
CA ARG A 48 -3.96 -2.50 8.84
C ARG A 48 -3.29 -3.26 7.71
N GLN A 49 -2.61 -2.52 6.84
CA GLN A 49 -1.79 -3.08 5.76
C GLN A 49 -0.57 -2.20 5.54
N TYR A 50 0.59 -2.83 5.36
CA TYR A 50 1.86 -2.18 5.05
C TYR A 50 2.21 -2.37 3.57
N PHE A 51 2.74 -1.32 2.97
CA PHE A 51 3.32 -1.34 1.64
C PHE A 51 4.71 -0.71 1.68
N LYS A 52 5.69 -1.36 1.07
CA LYS A 52 7.02 -0.80 0.83
C LYS A 52 7.15 -0.52 -0.66
N VAL A 53 7.18 0.76 -1.02
CA VAL A 53 7.15 1.19 -2.42
C VAL A 53 8.29 2.16 -2.73
N LYS A 54 8.77 2.17 -3.97
CA LYS A 54 9.63 3.22 -4.51
C LYS A 54 8.86 3.94 -5.61
N LEU A 55 8.89 5.27 -5.58
CA LEU A 55 8.39 6.07 -6.69
C LEU A 55 9.40 5.99 -7.84
N ASN A 56 8.91 5.71 -9.04
CA ASN A 56 9.70 5.72 -10.27
C ASN A 56 9.54 7.10 -10.92
N ALA A 57 9.84 8.15 -10.17
CA ALA A 57 10.04 9.44 -10.81
C ALA A 57 11.20 9.26 -11.79
N GLN A 58 10.98 9.57 -13.07
CA GLN A 58 12.11 9.90 -13.92
C GLN A 58 12.86 11.00 -13.17
N ASN A 59 14.14 10.77 -12.83
CA ASN A 59 15.01 11.86 -12.45
C ASN A 59 14.84 12.89 -13.57
N SER A 60 14.09 13.95 -13.29
CA SER A 60 13.97 15.07 -14.19
C SER A 60 15.31 15.76 -14.02
N ASP A 61 16.25 15.37 -14.87
CA ASP A 61 17.57 16.01 -14.99
C ASP A 61 17.38 17.52 -15.25
#